data_AF-X1HKZ5-F1
#
_entry.id   AF-X1HKZ5-F1
#
_cell.length_a   1.000
_cell.length_b   1.000
_cell.length_c   1.000
_cell.angle_alpha   90.00
_cell.angle_beta   90.00
_cell.angle_gamma   90.00
#
_symmetry.space_group_name_H-M   'P 1'
#
loop_
_entity.id
_entity.type
_entity.pdbx_description
1 polymer ?
#
loop_
_entity_poly.entity_id
_entity_poly.type
_entity_poly.pdbx_seq_one_letter_code
_entity_poly.pdbx_strand_id
1 'polypeptide(L)'
;VYFGVEAFNMRMFSDNFKLEDLNKIVEKCHDNNILAYMTTNVIVYENELDLLNNVLDSAVEAEIDAIIIHDIGVIETVKEKD
;
A
#
# COMPACT_ATOMS: atom_id res chain seq x y z
N VAL A 1 -7.22 -0.66 10.87
CA VAL A 1 -6.26 -1.78 10.74
C VAL A 1 -5.11 -1.36 9.85
N TYR A 2 -3.92 -1.95 10.00
CA TYR A 2 -2.85 -1.76 9.03
C TYR A 2 -2.36 -3.09 8.46
N PHE A 3 -1.94 -3.09 7.21
CA PHE A 3 -1.46 -4.28 6.51
C PHE A 3 -0.45 -3.93 5.43
N GLY A 4 0.39 -4.91 5.07
CA GLY A 4 1.29 -4.81 3.93
C GLY A 4 0.74 -5.51 2.70
N VAL A 5 1.30 -5.17 1.54
CA VAL A 5 1.04 -5.85 0.26
C VAL A 5 2.28 -6.67 -0.14
N GLU A 6 2.06 -7.78 -0.85
CA GLU A 6 3.12 -8.77 -1.16
C GLU A 6 4.38 -8.15 -1.80
N ALA A 7 4.21 -7.16 -2.69
CA ALA A 7 5.30 -6.57 -3.45
C ALA A 7 6.28 -5.73 -2.61
N PHE A 8 5.84 -5.14 -1.49
CA PHE A 8 6.63 -4.18 -0.71
C PHE A 8 6.59 -4.48 0.80
N ASN A 9 6.68 -5.76 1.17
CA ASN A 9 6.74 -6.21 2.56
C ASN A 9 7.96 -7.09 2.88
N MET A 10 8.76 -6.70 3.89
CA MET A 10 9.87 -7.51 4.42
C MET A 10 9.41 -8.87 5.00
N ARG A 11 8.14 -8.99 5.43
CA ARG A 11 7.53 -10.27 5.79
C ARG A 11 6.85 -10.90 4.59
N MET A 12 7.61 -11.12 3.52
CA MET A 12 7.12 -11.68 2.25
C MET A 12 6.43 -13.05 2.41
N PHE A 13 6.72 -13.78 3.50
CA PHE A 13 6.13 -15.09 3.83
C PHE A 13 5.00 -15.05 4.87
N SER A 14 4.55 -13.87 5.34
CA SER A 14 3.28 -13.76 6.09
C SER A 14 2.10 -13.60 5.12
N ASP A 15 0.88 -13.88 5.59
CA ASP A 15 -0.38 -13.68 4.84
C ASP A 15 -0.56 -12.20 4.42
N ASN A 16 0.15 -11.77 3.39
CA ASN A 16 0.05 -10.44 2.81
C ASN A 16 -1.12 -10.42 1.83
N PHE A 17 -1.74 -9.25 1.70
CA PHE A 17 -2.81 -9.09 0.74
C PHE A 17 -2.25 -8.86 -0.65
N LYS A 18 -2.93 -9.45 -1.63
CA LYS A 18 -2.69 -9.15 -3.04
C LYS A 18 -3.32 -7.81 -3.39
N LEU A 19 -2.75 -7.13 -4.38
CA LEU A 19 -3.29 -5.86 -4.88
C LEU A 19 -4.74 -6.01 -5.39
N GLU A 20 -5.05 -7.14 -6.03
CA GLU A 20 -6.39 -7.45 -6.54
C GLU A 20 -7.48 -7.54 -5.45
N ASP A 21 -7.09 -7.74 -4.19
CA ASP A 21 -8.02 -7.86 -3.07
C ASP A 21 -8.19 -6.56 -2.28
N LEU A 22 -7.46 -5.48 -2.61
CA LEU A 22 -7.51 -4.20 -1.88
C LEU A 22 -8.93 -3.66 -1.74
N ASN A 23 -9.70 -3.61 -2.83
CA ASN A 23 -11.09 -3.13 -2.81
C ASN A 23 -11.95 -3.86 -1.78
N LYS A 24 -11.86 -5.20 -1.74
CA LYS A 24 -12.64 -6.02 -0.79
C LYS A 24 -12.20 -5.79 0.66
N ILE A 25 -10.91 -5.54 0.88
CA ILE A 25 -10.36 -5.29 2.21
C ILE A 25 -10.85 -3.95 2.72
N VAL A 26 -10.77 -2.91 1.87
CA VAL A 26 -11.21 -1.56 2.22
C VAL A 26 -12.72 -1.53 2.46
N GLU A 27 -13.52 -2.09 1.56
CA GLU A 27 -14.98 -2.23 1.71
C GLU A 27 -15.34 -2.87 3.05
N LYS A 28 -14.70 -4.01 3.37
CA LYS A 28 -14.93 -4.71 4.63
C LYS A 28 -14.52 -3.89 5.85
N CYS A 29 -13.45 -3.11 5.77
CA CYS A 29 -13.03 -2.22 6.85
C CYS A 29 -14.06 -1.10 7.06
N HIS A 30 -14.44 -0.42 5.98
CA HIS A 30 -15.38 0.69 6.00
C HIS A 30 -16.78 0.28 6.45
N ASP A 31 -17.28 -0.90 6.02
CA ASP A 31 -18.53 -1.50 6.51
C ASP A 31 -18.57 -1.67 8.03
N ASN A 32 -17.39 -1.82 8.65
CA ASN A 32 -17.22 -1.98 10.09
C ASN A 32 -16.78 -0.68 10.79
N ASN A 33 -16.78 0.46 10.09
CA ASN A 33 -16.27 1.75 10.56
C ASN A 33 -14.79 1.69 11.02
N ILE A 34 -13.98 0.90 10.32
CA ILE A 34 -12.55 0.72 10.57
C ILE A 34 -11.78 1.39 9.43
N LEU A 35 -10.77 2.19 9.77
CA LEU A 35 -9.86 2.79 8.79
C LEU A 35 -8.84 1.75 8.30
N ALA A 36 -8.58 1.72 7.00
CA ALA A 36 -7.64 0.85 6.31
C ALA A 36 -6.32 1.59 6.03
N TYR A 37 -5.23 1.11 6.64
CA TYR A 37 -3.90 1.67 6.44
C TYR A 37 -2.99 0.68 5.72
N MET A 38 -2.38 1.10 4.61
CA MET A 38 -1.38 0.29 3.92
C MET A 38 0.03 0.63 4.42
N THR A 39 0.99 -0.28 4.35
CA THR A 39 2.40 0.02 4.61
C THR A 39 3.31 -0.50 3.50
N THR A 40 4.35 0.28 3.19
CA THR A 40 5.49 -0.13 2.36
C THR A 40 6.71 -0.14 3.28
N ASN A 41 7.16 -1.31 3.72
CA ASN A 41 8.23 -1.42 4.73
C ASN A 41 9.56 -1.90 4.13
N VAL A 42 9.78 -1.78 2.81
CA VAL A 42 11.04 -2.14 2.15
C VAL A 42 11.73 -0.89 1.60
N ILE A 43 13.05 -0.97 1.41
CA ILE A 43 13.81 0.01 0.62
C ILE A 43 13.42 -0.20 -0.83
N VAL A 44 13.10 0.88 -1.55
CA VAL A 44 12.69 0.81 -2.96
C VAL A 44 13.87 1.19 -3.87
N TYR A 45 14.19 0.32 -4.83
CA TYR A 45 15.22 0.58 -5.83
C TYR A 45 14.64 1.26 -7.09
N GLU A 46 15.48 1.93 -7.88
CA GLU A 46 15.05 2.67 -9.08
C GLU A 46 14.25 1.80 -10.07
N ASN A 47 14.66 0.54 -10.25
CA ASN A 47 13.98 -0.40 -11.13
C ASN A 47 12.65 -0.94 -10.58
N GLU A 48 12.28 -0.57 -9.36
CA GLU A 48 11.02 -0.95 -8.70
C GLU A 48 10.03 0.23 -8.64
N LEU A 49 10.41 1.42 -9.11
CA LEU A 49 9.56 2.62 -9.08
C LEU A 49 8.28 2.44 -9.90
N ASP A 50 8.34 1.78 -11.06
CA ASP A 50 7.14 1.48 -11.86
C ASP A 50 6.18 0.55 -11.11
N LEU A 51 6.71 -0.44 -10.40
CA LEU A 51 5.92 -1.36 -9.58
C LEU A 51 5.32 -0.62 -8.38
N LEU A 52 6.08 0.24 -7.72
CA LEU A 52 5.62 1.07 -6.62
C LEU A 52 4.47 1.97 -7.07
N ASN A 53 4.61 2.63 -8.23
CA ASN A 53 3.56 3.47 -8.79
C ASN A 53 2.26 2.69 -8.99
N ASN A 54 2.33 1.49 -9.59
CA ASN A 54 1.14 0.64 -9.76
C ASN A 54 0.49 0.27 -8.41
N VAL A 55 1.30 0.01 -7.37
CA VAL A 55 0.80 -0.27 -6.02
C VAL A 55 0.10 0.94 -5.41
N LEU A 56 0.70 2.12 -5.54
CA LEU A 56 0.12 3.37 -5.04
C LEU A 56 -1.17 3.72 -5.77
N ASP A 57 -1.20 3.57 -7.09
CA ASP A 57 -2.41 3.80 -7.90
C ASP A 57 -3.53 2.85 -7.49
N SER A 58 -3.22 1.56 -7.30
CA SER A 58 -4.19 0.58 -6.79
C SER A 58 -4.71 0.95 -5.39
N ALA A 59 -3.89 1.55 -4.54
CA ALA A 59 -4.29 1.97 -3.20
C ALA A 59 -5.21 3.20 -3.22
N VAL A 60 -4.96 4.14 -4.13
CA VAL A 60 -5.83 5.30 -4.39
C VAL A 60 -7.18 4.84 -4.94
N GLU A 61 -7.17 3.97 -5.96
CA GLU A 61 -8.39 3.40 -6.55
C GLU A 61 -9.24 2.64 -5.52
N ALA A 62 -8.59 1.97 -4.57
CA ALA A 62 -9.26 1.23 -3.49
C ALA A 62 -9.69 2.09 -2.31
N GLU A 63 -9.49 3.40 -2.34
CA GLU A 63 -9.85 4.34 -1.26
C GLU A 63 -9.19 4.01 0.09
N ILE A 64 -7.91 3.61 0.07
CA ILE A 64 -7.10 3.43 1.29
C ILE A 64 -7.01 4.74 2.07
N ASP A 65 -7.27 4.69 3.38
CA ASP A 65 -7.35 5.89 4.22
C ASP A 65 -5.99 6.56 4.46
N ALA A 66 -4.91 5.77 4.59
CA ALA A 66 -3.54 6.31 4.62
C ALA A 66 -2.48 5.23 4.33
N ILE A 67 -1.28 5.68 3.97
CA ILE A 67 -0.11 4.83 3.76
C ILE A 67 0.99 5.17 4.79
N ILE A 68 1.56 4.15 5.41
CA ILE A 68 2.68 4.24 6.35
C ILE A 68 3.98 3.91 5.60
N ILE A 69 4.85 4.91 5.48
CA ILE A 69 6.04 4.89 4.64
C ILE A 69 7.27 5.24 5.49
N HIS A 70 8.39 4.55 5.25
CA HIS A 70 9.68 4.86 5.90
C HIS A 70 10.75 5.37 4.93
N ASP A 71 10.67 4.95 3.65
CA ASP A 71 11.65 5.31 2.62
C ASP A 71 11.43 6.74 2.13
N ILE A 72 12.48 7.57 2.16
CA ILE A 72 12.41 8.99 1.78
C ILE A 72 12.11 9.16 0.28
N GLY A 73 12.64 8.28 -0.58
CA GLY A 73 12.34 8.34 -2.02
C GLY A 73 10.85 8.11 -2.28
N VAL A 74 10.27 7.13 -1.59
CA VAL A 74 8.83 6.85 -1.66
C VAL A 74 7.99 8.01 -1.12
N ILE A 75 8.41 8.65 -0.02
CA ILE A 75 7.73 9.84 0.52
C ILE A 75 7.66 10.95 -0.52
N GLU A 76 8.75 11.21 -1.25
CA GLU A 76 8.76 12.23 -2.29
C GLU A 76 7.86 11.83 -3.48
N THR A 77 7.88 10.56 -3.91
CA THR A 77 6.99 10.07 -4.98
C THR A 77 5.50 10.18 -4.63
N VAL A 78 5.11 9.89 -3.39
CA VAL A 78 3.68 9.90 -2.99
C VAL A 78 3.13 11.32 -2.90
N LYS A 79 3.95 12.32 -2.56
CA LYS A 79 3.52 13.73 -2.53
C LYS A 79 3.09 14.27 -3.90
N GLU A 80 3.50 13.62 -4.97
CA GLU A 80 3.12 14.00 -6.34
C GLU A 80 1.77 13.39 -6.78
N LYS A 81 1.20 12.49 -5.97
CA LYS A 81 -0.09 11.84 -6.22
C LYS A 81 -1.17 12.50 -5.35
N ASP A 82 -2.11 13.20 -6.01
CA ASP A 82 -3.28 13.85 -5.39
C ASP A 82 -4.48 12.90 -5.28
#